data_AF-A0A3D9B2F4-F1
#
_entry.id   AF-A0A3D9B2F4-F1
#
_cell.length_a   1.000
_cell.length_b   1.000
_cell.length_c   1.000
_cell.angle_alpha   90.00
_cell.angle_beta   90.00
_cell.angle_gamma   90.00
#
_symmetry.space_group_name_H-M   'P 1'
#
loop_
_entity.id
_entity.type
_entity.pdbx_description
1 polymer ?
#
loop_
_entity_poly.entity_id
_entity_poly.type
_entity_poly.pdbx_seq_one_letter_code
_entity_poly.pdbx_strand_id
1 'polypeptide(L)'
;MFKTIPRQEIEDRIKEIENDKCAPIKFLKRLSNPHEITSNTKDWFESAENYWEKKARKKLIVPIAVDKKYLARTLLIVDFLVKLIEFRGHHFGFDINDQNIIKILDREIHLSIRNVGKYVTNDDSKYSSRDFVMTEFLCVQMYEDTWNRKEWKDTPYSAIEEKLIRVVAYIELYAKYSHEYHLELKESWRKQAIIREQEKEKQKKIEDEKREVENLMIDAENFDKSQRILNYLNERKRFLLENNLYTENQQKYYEWGVRQCNLLNPLFKIEK
;
A
#
# COMPACT_ATOMS: atom_id res chain seq x y z
N MET A 1 8.45 -2.58 10.70
CA MET A 1 9.45 -1.65 10.13
C MET A 1 10.46 -2.50 9.38
N PHE A 2 10.83 -2.10 8.16
CA PHE A 2 11.83 -2.82 7.37
C PHE A 2 13.14 -2.90 8.18
N LYS A 3 13.69 -4.11 8.33
CA LYS A 3 14.90 -4.32 9.13
C LYS A 3 16.10 -3.75 8.39
N THR A 4 16.96 -3.01 9.10
CA THR A 4 18.23 -2.58 8.54
C THR A 4 19.11 -3.79 8.24
N ILE A 5 19.60 -3.88 7.01
CA ILE A 5 20.50 -4.96 6.60
C ILE A 5 21.83 -4.82 7.38
N PRO A 6 22.27 -5.84 8.13
CA PRO A 6 23.52 -5.78 8.86
C PRO A 6 24.72 -5.56 7.93
N ARG A 7 25.66 -4.71 8.34
CA ARG A 7 26.87 -4.45 7.55
C ARG A 7 27.66 -5.74 7.28
N GLN A 8 27.74 -6.63 8.26
CA GLN A 8 28.47 -7.88 8.15
C GLN A 8 27.90 -8.76 7.03
N GLU A 9 26.57 -8.87 6.92
CA GLU A 9 25.93 -9.65 5.84
C GLU A 9 26.25 -9.08 4.47
N ILE A 10 26.34 -7.75 4.34
CA ILE A 10 26.76 -7.11 3.09
C ILE A 10 28.21 -7.49 2.76
N GLU A 11 29.13 -7.44 3.72
CA GLU A 11 30.53 -7.84 3.48
C GLU A 11 30.66 -9.34 3.15
N ASP A 12 29.87 -10.20 3.79
CA ASP A 12 29.86 -11.63 3.52
C ASP A 12 29.33 -11.92 2.12
N ARG A 13 28.27 -11.22 1.69
CA ARG A 13 27.75 -11.30 0.32
C ARG A 13 28.74 -10.78 -0.72
N ILE A 14 29.48 -9.70 -0.40
CA ILE A 14 30.56 -9.20 -1.27
C ILE A 14 31.63 -10.29 -1.45
N LYS A 15 32.09 -10.91 -0.35
CA LYS A 15 33.08 -11.99 -0.42
C LYS A 15 32.56 -13.20 -1.20
N GLU A 16 31.29 -13.55 -1.04
CA GLU A 16 30.65 -14.62 -1.82
C GLU A 16 30.76 -14.34 -3.33
N ILE A 17 30.43 -13.11 -3.75
CA ILE A 17 30.53 -12.70 -5.16
C ILE A 17 31.98 -12.67 -5.64
N GLU A 18 32.91 -12.16 -4.82
CA GLU A 18 34.34 -12.07 -5.18
C GLU A 18 35.02 -13.44 -5.28
N ASN A 19 34.59 -14.41 -4.47
CA ASN A 19 35.14 -15.78 -4.47
C ASN A 19 34.64 -16.63 -5.65
N ASP A 20 33.56 -16.21 -6.32
CA ASP A 20 33.05 -16.87 -7.51
C ASP A 20 33.92 -16.53 -8.73
N LYS A 21 34.84 -17.44 -9.06
CA LYS A 21 35.81 -17.25 -10.15
C LYS A 21 35.17 -17.07 -11.53
N CYS A 22 33.92 -17.52 -11.71
CA CYS A 22 33.20 -17.40 -12.97
C CYS A 22 32.41 -16.09 -13.08
N ALA A 23 32.25 -15.35 -11.97
CA ALA A 23 31.48 -14.12 -11.96
C ALA A 23 32.16 -13.02 -12.81
N PRO A 24 31.39 -12.24 -13.58
CA PRO A 24 31.92 -11.17 -14.42
C PRO A 24 32.28 -9.92 -13.60
N ILE A 25 33.14 -10.08 -12.58
CA ILE A 25 33.51 -9.04 -11.61
C ILE A 25 34.65 -8.12 -12.08
N LYS A 26 35.19 -8.34 -13.27
CA LYS A 26 36.25 -7.49 -13.84
C LYS A 26 35.64 -6.28 -14.53
N PHE A 27 35.90 -5.09 -14.00
CA PHE A 27 35.47 -3.85 -14.64
C PHE A 27 36.27 -3.57 -15.92
N LEU A 28 35.56 -3.38 -17.04
CA LEU A 28 36.17 -3.12 -18.33
C LEU A 28 36.50 -1.63 -18.50
N LYS A 29 37.65 -1.34 -19.12
CA LYS A 29 38.03 0.05 -19.46
C LYS A 29 37.35 0.57 -20.73
N ARG A 30 36.80 -0.34 -21.55
CA ARG A 30 36.13 -0.05 -22.82
C ARG A 30 34.97 -1.01 -23.02
N LEU A 31 33.92 -0.53 -23.67
CA LEU A 31 32.73 -1.32 -23.94
C LEU A 31 33.00 -2.22 -25.15
N SER A 32 33.25 -3.51 -24.90
CA SER A 32 33.44 -4.53 -25.93
C SER A 32 32.38 -5.60 -25.74
N ASN A 33 31.57 -5.86 -26.77
CA ASN A 33 30.42 -6.77 -26.71
C ASN A 33 29.45 -6.42 -25.55
N PRO A 34 28.76 -5.25 -25.64
CA PRO A 34 27.81 -4.83 -24.63
C PRO A 34 26.64 -5.80 -24.51
N HIS A 35 26.11 -5.93 -23.30
CA HIS A 35 24.85 -6.62 -23.07
C HIS A 35 23.69 -5.95 -23.84
N GLU A 36 22.66 -6.71 -24.20
CA GLU A 36 21.52 -6.18 -24.97
C GLU A 36 20.86 -5.00 -24.24
N ILE A 37 20.65 -5.12 -22.93
CA ILE A 37 20.10 -4.06 -22.07
C ILE A 37 20.99 -2.81 -22.11
N THR A 38 22.32 -2.97 -22.14
CA THR A 38 23.26 -1.85 -22.24
C THR A 38 23.11 -1.13 -23.59
N SER A 39 23.03 -1.89 -24.68
CA SER A 39 22.81 -1.34 -26.03
C SER A 39 21.46 -0.62 -26.11
N ASN A 40 20.40 -1.24 -25.62
CA ASN A 40 19.07 -0.64 -25.56
C ASN A 40 19.06 0.64 -24.70
N THR A 41 19.81 0.67 -23.61
CA THR A 41 19.95 1.84 -22.73
C THR A 41 20.61 3.00 -23.47
N LYS A 42 21.65 2.73 -24.26
CA LYS A 42 22.29 3.73 -25.11
C LYS A 42 21.30 4.27 -26.15
N ASP A 43 20.64 3.40 -26.90
CA ASP A 43 19.68 3.79 -27.94
C ASP A 43 18.53 4.63 -27.36
N TRP A 44 18.02 4.24 -26.20
CA TRP A 44 17.00 4.99 -25.47
C TRP A 44 17.51 6.36 -25.04
N PHE A 45 18.72 6.44 -24.49
CA PHE A 45 19.31 7.70 -24.06
C PHE A 45 19.51 8.69 -25.22
N GLU A 46 19.91 8.19 -26.39
CA GLU A 46 20.17 8.98 -27.60
C GLU A 46 18.89 9.30 -28.41
N SER A 47 17.75 8.72 -28.04
CA SER A 47 16.48 8.86 -28.79
C SER A 47 15.85 10.25 -28.74
N ALA A 48 16.14 11.04 -27.72
CA ALA A 48 15.69 12.41 -27.54
C ALA A 48 16.68 13.19 -26.67
N GLU A 49 16.69 14.52 -26.79
CA GLU A 49 17.55 15.37 -25.96
C GLU A 49 17.02 15.43 -24.52
N ASN A 50 15.72 15.71 -24.38
CA ASN A 50 15.05 15.83 -23.09
C ASN A 50 14.68 14.46 -22.51
N TYR A 51 14.90 14.26 -21.21
CA TYR A 51 14.61 13.00 -20.53
C TYR A 51 13.15 12.55 -20.67
N TRP A 52 12.19 13.47 -20.48
CA TRP A 52 10.74 13.18 -20.54
C TRP A 52 10.23 12.86 -21.95
N GLU A 53 10.99 13.20 -23.00
CA GLU A 53 10.65 12.86 -24.38
C GLU A 53 11.16 11.47 -24.79
N LYS A 54 12.05 10.87 -23.98
CA LYS A 54 12.63 9.55 -24.25
C LYS A 54 11.57 8.48 -24.05
N LYS A 55 10.97 8.03 -25.15
CA LYS A 55 10.06 6.90 -25.14
C LYS A 55 10.85 5.62 -24.94
N ALA A 56 10.64 4.96 -23.80
CA ALA A 56 11.02 3.57 -23.66
C ALA A 56 10.27 2.78 -24.75
N ARG A 57 11.00 2.31 -25.77
CA ARG A 57 10.50 1.20 -26.59
C ARG A 57 10.29 0.02 -25.63
N LYS A 58 9.42 -0.95 -25.94
CA LYS A 58 9.20 -2.20 -25.15
C LYS A 58 10.47 -3.08 -25.13
N LYS A 59 11.56 -2.53 -24.61
CA LYS A 59 12.92 -3.04 -24.56
C LYS A 59 13.43 -2.78 -23.15
N LEU A 60 14.13 -3.77 -22.61
CA LEU A 60 14.73 -3.66 -21.30
C LEU A 60 15.89 -2.66 -21.35
N ILE A 61 15.88 -1.71 -20.43
CA ILE A 61 16.88 -0.66 -20.26
C ILE A 61 17.17 -0.44 -18.77
N VAL A 62 18.30 0.18 -18.46
CA VAL A 62 18.53 0.82 -17.16
C VAL A 62 18.31 2.33 -17.35
N PRO A 63 17.30 2.94 -16.70
CA PRO A 63 17.08 4.38 -16.80
C PRO A 63 18.33 5.18 -16.38
N ILE A 64 18.79 6.06 -17.27
CA ILE A 64 19.93 6.95 -17.03
C ILE A 64 19.59 8.42 -17.25
N ALA A 65 19.94 9.26 -16.28
CA ALA A 65 19.76 10.71 -16.29
C ALA A 65 21.12 11.39 -16.11
N VAL A 66 21.94 11.34 -17.17
CA VAL A 66 23.32 11.82 -17.17
C VAL A 66 23.59 12.80 -18.30
N ASP A 67 24.57 13.68 -18.13
CA ASP A 67 25.08 14.51 -19.23
C ASP A 67 25.72 13.62 -20.30
N LYS A 68 25.60 14.01 -21.57
CA LYS A 68 26.15 13.25 -22.72
C LYS A 68 27.65 12.95 -22.59
N LYS A 69 28.42 13.86 -21.96
CA LYS A 69 29.85 13.67 -21.69
C LYS A 69 30.16 12.46 -20.78
N TYR A 70 29.22 12.04 -19.93
CA TYR A 70 29.39 10.91 -19.01
C TYR A 70 28.69 9.63 -19.47
N LEU A 71 28.09 9.63 -20.67
CA LEU A 71 27.39 8.47 -21.21
C LEU A 71 28.30 7.25 -21.33
N ALA A 72 29.53 7.42 -21.85
CA ALA A 72 30.46 6.31 -22.05
C ALA A 72 30.82 5.59 -20.73
N ARG A 73 31.12 6.35 -19.68
CA ARG A 73 31.39 5.82 -18.34
C ARG A 73 30.14 5.14 -17.75
N THR A 74 28.99 5.77 -17.92
CA THR A 74 27.70 5.25 -17.45
C THR A 74 27.36 3.90 -18.09
N LEU A 75 27.57 3.75 -19.40
CA LEU A 75 27.31 2.48 -20.11
C LEU A 75 28.22 1.35 -19.64
N LEU A 76 29.48 1.62 -19.25
CA LEU A 76 30.35 0.62 -18.63
C LEU A 76 29.80 0.12 -17.29
N ILE A 77 29.26 1.03 -16.48
CA ILE A 77 28.63 0.70 -15.20
C ILE A 77 27.36 -0.12 -15.42
N VAL A 78 26.49 0.29 -16.36
CA VAL A 78 25.29 -0.46 -16.74
C VAL A 78 25.66 -1.87 -17.18
N ASP A 79 26.65 -2.00 -18.07
CA ASP A 79 27.08 -3.29 -18.60
C ASP A 79 27.57 -4.24 -17.52
N PHE A 80 28.38 -3.73 -16.58
CA PHE A 80 28.84 -4.48 -15.44
C PHE A 80 27.67 -4.96 -14.56
N LEU A 81 26.78 -4.04 -14.17
CA LEU A 81 25.67 -4.35 -13.29
C LEU A 81 24.73 -5.38 -13.90
N VAL A 82 24.34 -5.19 -15.17
CA VAL A 82 23.44 -6.12 -15.86
C VAL A 82 24.05 -7.51 -15.94
N LYS A 83 25.30 -7.62 -16.42
CA LYS A 83 25.98 -8.92 -16.55
C LYS A 83 26.12 -9.63 -15.21
N LEU A 84 26.46 -8.90 -14.15
CA LEU A 84 26.64 -9.48 -12.82
C LEU A 84 25.30 -9.91 -12.21
N ILE A 85 24.25 -9.11 -12.35
CA ILE A 85 22.90 -9.41 -11.84
C ILE A 85 22.33 -10.66 -12.54
N GLU A 86 22.44 -10.75 -13.86
CA GLU A 86 21.97 -11.94 -14.60
C GLU A 86 22.82 -13.18 -14.33
N PHE A 87 24.14 -13.03 -14.24
CA PHE A 87 25.03 -14.12 -13.83
C PHE A 87 24.64 -14.68 -12.45
N ARG A 88 24.17 -13.81 -11.54
CA ARG A 88 23.71 -14.19 -10.21
C ARG A 88 22.33 -14.87 -10.19
N GLY A 89 21.68 -15.03 -11.35
CA GLY A 89 20.41 -15.72 -11.52
C GLY A 89 19.17 -14.81 -11.44
N HIS A 90 19.38 -13.48 -11.44
CA HIS A 90 18.30 -12.51 -11.39
C HIS A 90 17.94 -12.01 -12.78
N HIS A 91 16.72 -11.51 -12.96
CA HIS A 91 16.22 -11.18 -14.29
C HIS A 91 15.73 -9.75 -14.36
N PHE A 92 15.98 -9.09 -15.48
CA PHE A 92 15.37 -7.80 -15.78
C PHE A 92 13.98 -8.01 -16.39
N GLY A 93 13.06 -7.09 -16.09
CA GLY A 93 11.69 -7.18 -16.55
C GLY A 93 10.98 -5.84 -16.50
N PHE A 94 9.66 -5.91 -16.71
CA PHE A 94 8.75 -4.79 -16.51
C PHE A 94 7.86 -5.04 -15.29
N ASP A 95 7.56 -3.96 -14.56
CA ASP A 95 6.52 -3.92 -13.54
C ASP A 95 5.13 -3.80 -14.19
N ILE A 96 4.09 -3.69 -13.36
CA ILE A 96 2.70 -3.49 -13.80
C ILE A 96 2.46 -2.17 -14.57
N ASN A 97 3.39 -1.21 -14.50
CA ASN A 97 3.32 0.11 -15.13
C ASN A 97 4.28 0.24 -16.32
N ASP A 98 4.76 -0.89 -16.87
CA ASP A 98 5.76 -0.95 -17.95
C ASP A 98 7.11 -0.26 -17.61
N GLN A 99 7.45 -0.11 -16.33
CA GLN A 99 8.73 0.41 -15.87
C GLN A 99 9.77 -0.70 -15.75
N ASN A 100 11.03 -0.35 -16.02
CA ASN A 100 12.14 -1.30 -15.96
C ASN A 100 12.50 -1.63 -14.51
N ILE A 101 12.58 -2.93 -14.22
CA ILE A 101 12.87 -3.47 -12.90
C ILE A 101 13.82 -4.65 -12.97
N ILE A 102 14.43 -4.95 -11.83
CA ILE A 102 15.13 -6.20 -11.54
C ILE A 102 14.18 -7.05 -10.68
N LYS A 103 13.91 -8.27 -11.13
CA LYS A 103 13.12 -9.26 -10.39
C LYS A 103 14.05 -10.18 -9.61
N ILE A 104 13.94 -10.12 -8.28
CA ILE A 104 14.70 -10.95 -7.35
C ILE A 104 13.71 -11.54 -6.34
N LEU A 105 13.61 -12.87 -6.30
CA LEU A 105 12.52 -13.56 -5.60
C LEU A 105 11.17 -13.03 -6.13
N ASP A 106 10.26 -12.64 -5.23
CA ASP A 106 8.98 -11.99 -5.58
C ASP A 106 9.01 -10.47 -5.41
N ARG A 107 10.20 -9.86 -5.52
CA ARG A 107 10.37 -8.40 -5.39
C ARG A 107 10.75 -7.77 -6.71
N GLU A 108 10.18 -6.59 -6.94
CA GLU A 108 10.41 -5.75 -8.10
C GLU A 108 11.24 -4.54 -7.64
N ILE A 109 12.49 -4.45 -8.09
CA ILE A 109 13.43 -3.42 -7.66
C ILE A 109 13.81 -2.55 -8.84
N HIS A 110 13.62 -1.24 -8.72
CA HIS A 110 14.07 -0.29 -9.72
C HIS A 110 15.53 0.08 -9.51
N LEU A 111 16.24 0.24 -10.62
CA LEU A 111 17.64 0.67 -10.67
C LEU A 111 17.77 1.81 -11.68
N SER A 112 18.45 2.90 -11.30
CA SER A 112 18.73 4.02 -12.21
C SER A 112 20.08 4.65 -11.92
N ILE A 113 20.66 5.31 -12.92
CA ILE A 113 21.92 6.05 -12.77
C ILE A 113 21.69 7.52 -13.12
N ARG A 114 22.23 8.44 -12.32
CA ARG A 114 22.12 9.88 -12.59
C ARG A 114 23.39 10.63 -12.25
N ASN A 115 23.58 11.80 -12.87
CA ASN A 115 24.52 12.78 -12.34
C ASN A 115 24.00 13.35 -11.00
N VAL A 116 24.91 13.54 -10.06
CA VAL A 116 24.63 14.29 -8.83
C VAL A 116 24.62 15.76 -9.20
N GLY A 117 23.51 16.45 -8.94
CA GLY A 117 23.45 17.89 -9.12
C GLY A 117 23.82 18.66 -7.86
N LYS A 118 24.23 19.91 -8.04
CA LYS A 118 24.50 20.88 -6.98
C LYS A 118 23.81 22.18 -7.34
N TYR A 119 23.26 22.86 -6.34
CA TYR A 119 22.81 24.24 -6.48
C TYR A 119 23.99 25.20 -6.35
N VAL A 120 24.17 26.08 -7.34
CA VAL A 120 25.18 27.13 -7.37
C VAL A 120 24.47 28.47 -7.35
N THR A 121 24.99 29.45 -6.61
CA THR A 121 24.41 30.80 -6.59
C THR A 121 24.54 31.44 -7.97
N ASN A 122 23.47 32.05 -8.45
CA ASN A 122 23.44 32.78 -9.70
C ASN A 122 23.67 34.27 -9.42
N ASP A 123 24.91 34.70 -9.54
CA ASP A 123 25.33 36.08 -9.25
C ASP A 123 24.85 37.09 -10.33
N ASP A 124 24.39 36.60 -11.48
CA ASP A 124 23.84 37.42 -12.57
C ASP A 124 22.35 37.77 -12.38
N SER A 125 21.70 37.13 -11.40
CA SER A 125 20.29 37.37 -11.12
C SER A 125 20.10 38.50 -10.11
N LYS A 126 19.16 39.42 -10.39
CA LYS A 126 18.83 40.57 -9.53
C LYS A 126 18.27 40.18 -8.14
N TYR A 127 17.94 38.91 -7.97
CA TYR A 127 17.47 38.28 -6.74
C TYR A 127 18.41 37.11 -6.42
N SER A 128 18.60 36.74 -5.15
CA SER A 128 19.39 35.55 -4.81
C SER A 128 18.70 34.29 -5.36
N SER A 129 19.05 33.91 -6.58
CA SER A 129 18.60 32.68 -7.22
C SER A 129 19.75 31.68 -7.26
N ARG A 130 19.40 30.40 -7.36
CA ARG A 130 20.38 29.31 -7.43
C ARG A 130 20.08 28.46 -8.64
N ASP A 131 21.09 28.24 -9.47
CA ASP A 131 20.99 27.37 -10.63
C ASP A 131 21.36 25.95 -10.22
N PHE A 132 20.60 24.98 -10.72
CA PHE A 132 20.91 23.56 -10.55
C PHE A 132 21.86 23.11 -11.65
N VAL A 133 23.08 22.72 -11.27
CA VAL A 133 24.13 22.30 -12.20
C VAL A 133 24.47 20.83 -11.94
N MET A 134 24.51 20.03 -13.01
CA MET A 134 24.96 18.63 -12.94
C MET A 134 26.48 18.58 -12.74
N THR A 135 26.93 17.75 -11.79
CA THR A 135 28.37 17.53 -11.53
C THR A 135 28.89 16.29 -12.25
N GLU A 136 30.19 16.08 -12.23
CA GLU A 136 30.84 14.85 -12.74
C GLU A 136 30.57 13.59 -11.95
N PHE A 137 30.04 13.72 -10.74
CA PHE A 137 29.77 12.58 -9.88
C PHE A 137 28.52 11.84 -10.33
N LEU A 138 28.66 10.53 -10.54
CA LEU A 138 27.57 9.61 -10.82
C LEU A 138 26.98 9.07 -9.52
N CYS A 139 25.70 8.74 -9.58
CA CYS A 139 24.95 8.09 -8.51
C CYS A 139 24.16 6.92 -9.10
N VAL A 140 24.41 5.73 -8.58
CA VAL A 140 23.56 4.55 -8.79
C VAL A 140 22.53 4.56 -7.67
N GLN A 141 21.27 4.45 -8.06
CA GLN A 141 20.13 4.49 -7.17
C GLN A 141 19.32 3.21 -7.33
N MET A 142 19.06 2.55 -6.21
CA MET A 142 18.09 1.47 -6.07
C MET A 142 16.86 1.99 -5.32
N TYR A 143 15.67 1.59 -5.75
CA TYR A 143 14.43 1.89 -5.04
C TYR A 143 13.34 0.85 -5.33
N GLU A 144 12.50 0.59 -4.34
CA GLU A 144 11.25 -0.17 -4.50
C GLU A 144 10.04 0.77 -4.58
N ASP A 145 10.11 1.88 -3.85
CA ASP A 145 9.16 2.98 -3.90
C ASP A 145 9.87 4.33 -3.65
N THR A 146 9.11 5.42 -3.63
CA THR A 146 9.65 6.78 -3.43
C THR A 146 10.41 6.96 -2.10
N TRP A 147 10.08 6.19 -1.07
CA TRP A 147 10.62 6.33 0.29
C TRP A 147 11.77 5.36 0.57
N ASN A 148 11.74 4.19 -0.07
CA ASN A 148 12.71 3.12 0.10
C ASN A 148 13.83 3.20 -0.94
N ARG A 149 14.66 4.24 -0.83
CA ARG A 149 15.74 4.55 -1.77
C ARG A 149 17.11 4.35 -1.14
N LYS A 150 17.99 3.64 -1.84
CA LYS A 150 19.42 3.53 -1.52
C LYS A 150 20.24 4.11 -2.65
N GLU A 151 21.24 4.93 -2.29
CA GLU A 151 22.14 5.55 -3.25
C GLU A 151 23.59 5.20 -2.96
N TRP A 152 24.34 4.96 -4.04
CA TRP A 152 25.79 4.91 -4.03
C TRP A 152 26.27 5.96 -5.01
N LYS A 153 27.16 6.85 -4.54
CA LYS A 153 27.68 7.96 -5.33
C LYS A 153 29.18 7.88 -5.45
N ASP A 154 29.70 8.48 -6.51
CA ASP A 154 31.09 8.88 -6.55
C ASP A 154 31.40 9.79 -5.36
N THR A 155 32.64 9.70 -4.89
CA THR A 155 33.22 10.68 -3.99
C THR A 155 34.57 11.12 -4.55
N PRO A 156 35.14 12.24 -4.07
CA PRO A 156 36.49 12.64 -4.45
C PRO A 156 37.57 11.58 -4.22
N TYR A 157 37.28 10.56 -3.39
CA TYR A 157 38.23 9.52 -2.99
C TYR A 157 37.88 8.13 -3.49
N SER A 158 36.68 7.91 -4.04
CA SER A 158 36.23 6.57 -4.44
C SER A 158 35.23 6.65 -5.58
N ALA A 159 35.57 5.98 -6.67
CA ALA A 159 34.71 5.88 -7.83
C ALA A 159 33.57 4.88 -7.55
N ILE A 160 32.46 5.02 -8.27
CA ILE A 160 31.32 4.12 -8.15
C ILE A 160 31.62 2.72 -8.66
N GLU A 161 32.57 2.61 -9.60
CA GLU A 161 33.12 1.37 -10.15
C GLU A 161 33.65 0.43 -9.06
N GLU A 162 34.27 1.00 -8.02
CA GLU A 162 34.82 0.26 -6.86
C GLU A 162 33.70 -0.27 -5.94
N LYS A 163 32.46 0.19 -6.13
CA LYS A 163 31.32 -0.12 -5.27
C LYS A 163 30.31 -1.05 -5.93
N LEU A 164 30.49 -1.42 -7.20
CA LEU A 164 29.47 -2.13 -7.97
C LEU A 164 29.13 -3.52 -7.39
N ILE A 165 30.13 -4.27 -6.91
CA ILE A 165 29.88 -5.54 -6.23
C ILE A 165 29.03 -5.33 -4.97
N ARG A 166 29.34 -4.27 -4.19
CA ARG A 166 28.55 -3.88 -3.02
C ARG A 166 27.13 -3.46 -3.39
N VAL A 167 26.92 -2.81 -4.53
CA VAL A 167 25.58 -2.47 -5.04
C VAL A 167 24.78 -3.75 -5.27
N VAL A 168 25.33 -4.71 -6.02
CA VAL A 168 24.65 -6.00 -6.28
C VAL A 168 24.38 -6.76 -4.99
N ALA A 169 25.39 -6.90 -4.12
CA ALA A 169 25.25 -7.55 -2.83
C ALA A 169 24.12 -6.95 -1.97
N TYR A 170 24.03 -5.61 -1.94
CA TYR A 170 22.98 -4.93 -1.19
C TYR A 170 21.61 -5.15 -1.82
N ILE A 171 21.49 -5.08 -3.16
CA ILE A 171 20.23 -5.30 -3.87
C ILE A 171 19.69 -6.71 -3.58
N GLU A 172 20.54 -7.73 -3.61
CA GLU A 172 20.16 -9.11 -3.29
C GLU A 172 19.67 -9.26 -1.84
N LEU A 173 20.42 -8.72 -0.88
CA LEU A 173 20.02 -8.74 0.53
C LEU A 173 18.73 -7.94 0.74
N TYR A 174 18.61 -6.77 0.12
CA TYR A 174 17.41 -5.95 0.21
C TYR A 174 16.18 -6.70 -0.29
N ALA A 175 16.28 -7.38 -1.43
CA ALA A 175 15.21 -8.21 -1.96
C ALA A 175 14.78 -9.30 -0.96
N LYS A 176 15.75 -9.99 -0.35
CA LYS A 176 15.49 -11.03 0.65
C LYS A 176 14.76 -10.47 1.88
N TYR A 177 15.27 -9.39 2.47
CA TYR A 177 14.66 -8.76 3.63
C TYR A 177 13.28 -8.16 3.32
N SER A 178 13.10 -7.61 2.12
CA SER A 178 11.80 -7.09 1.66
C SER A 178 10.79 -8.20 1.49
N HIS A 179 11.19 -9.31 0.87
CA HIS A 179 10.35 -10.49 0.74
C HIS A 179 9.87 -11.02 2.09
N GLU A 180 10.78 -11.22 3.04
CA GLU A 180 10.44 -11.68 4.40
C GLU A 180 9.48 -10.71 5.11
N TYR A 181 9.76 -9.40 5.03
CA TYR A 181 8.90 -8.37 5.62
C TYR A 181 7.48 -8.38 5.02
N HIS A 182 7.35 -8.53 3.71
CA HIS A 182 6.06 -8.57 3.03
C HIS A 182 5.27 -9.86 3.35
N LEU A 183 5.94 -10.98 3.57
CA LEU A 183 5.31 -12.21 4.07
C LEU A 183 4.74 -12.01 5.48
N GLU A 184 5.52 -11.43 6.40
CA GLU A 184 5.08 -11.12 7.77
C GLU A 184 3.86 -10.17 7.77
N LEU A 185 3.90 -9.13 6.92
CA LEU A 185 2.77 -8.19 6.77
C LEU A 185 1.51 -8.88 6.25
N LYS A 186 1.63 -9.72 5.22
CA LYS A 186 0.50 -10.45 4.64
C LYS A 186 -0.15 -11.36 5.68
N GLU A 187 0.65 -12.04 6.50
CA GLU A 187 0.13 -12.88 7.58
C GLU A 187 -0.56 -12.05 8.68
N SER A 188 0.03 -10.92 9.07
CA SER A 188 -0.54 -10.00 10.05
C SER A 188 -1.90 -9.45 9.60
N TRP A 189 -2.01 -8.99 8.35
CA TRP A 189 -3.28 -8.52 7.79
C TRP A 189 -4.32 -9.63 7.71
N ARG A 190 -3.93 -10.86 7.37
CA ARG A 190 -4.84 -12.01 7.40
C ARG A 190 -5.40 -12.26 8.79
N LYS A 191 -4.56 -12.23 9.83
CA LYS A 191 -4.98 -12.39 11.23
C LYS A 191 -5.92 -11.25 11.67
N GLN A 192 -5.57 -10.01 11.35
CA GLN A 192 -6.41 -8.86 11.66
C GLN A 192 -7.76 -8.89 10.95
N ALA A 193 -7.81 -9.34 9.69
CA ALA A 193 -9.07 -9.49 8.96
C ALA A 193 -10.01 -10.48 9.66
N ILE A 194 -9.49 -11.62 10.12
CA ILE A 194 -10.26 -12.62 10.88
C ILE A 194 -10.80 -12.02 12.19
N ILE A 195 -9.95 -11.31 12.96
CA ILE A 195 -10.37 -10.67 14.22
C ILE A 195 -11.46 -9.63 13.97
N ARG A 196 -11.31 -8.77 12.95
CA ARG A 196 -12.32 -7.77 12.59
C ARG A 196 -13.64 -8.39 12.20
N GLU A 197 -13.63 -9.52 11.50
CA GLU A 197 -14.86 -10.23 11.13
C GLU A 197 -15.58 -10.76 12.37
N GLN A 198 -14.84 -11.38 13.30
CA GLN A 198 -15.38 -11.86 14.57
C GLN A 198 -15.95 -10.72 15.45
N GLU A 199 -15.25 -9.58 15.49
CA GLU A 199 -15.72 -8.39 16.21
C GLU A 199 -17.00 -7.83 15.59
N LYS A 200 -17.08 -7.77 14.25
CA LYS A 200 -18.30 -7.35 13.55
C LYS A 200 -19.47 -8.29 13.82
N GLU A 201 -19.26 -9.59 13.77
CA GLU A 201 -20.30 -10.58 14.10
C GLU A 201 -20.79 -10.42 15.54
N LYS A 202 -19.86 -10.25 16.49
CA LYS A 202 -20.20 -10.04 17.90
C LYS A 202 -20.96 -8.73 18.11
N GLN A 203 -20.52 -7.65 17.46
CA GLN A 203 -21.17 -6.35 17.55
C GLN A 203 -22.58 -6.40 16.95
N LYS A 204 -22.75 -7.09 15.82
CA LYS A 204 -24.05 -7.30 15.19
C LYS A 204 -24.99 -8.06 16.12
N LYS A 205 -24.53 -9.15 16.75
CA LYS A 205 -25.32 -9.90 17.74
C LYS A 205 -25.76 -9.02 18.91
N ILE A 206 -24.87 -8.19 19.44
CA ILE A 206 -25.19 -7.27 20.54
C ILE A 206 -26.22 -6.22 20.10
N GLU A 207 -26.12 -5.71 18.87
CA GLU A 207 -27.03 -4.71 18.33
C GLU A 207 -28.42 -5.30 18.03
N ASP A 208 -28.45 -6.52 17.48
CA ASP A 208 -29.69 -7.29 17.27
C ASP A 208 -30.35 -7.59 18.62
N GLU A 209 -29.61 -8.05 19.63
CA GLU A 209 -30.11 -8.29 21.00
C GLU A 209 -30.64 -7.01 21.65
N LYS A 210 -29.93 -5.88 21.51
CA LYS A 210 -30.44 -4.57 22.00
C LYS A 210 -31.76 -4.19 21.35
N ARG A 211 -31.88 -4.38 20.04
CA ARG A 211 -33.12 -4.09 19.30
C ARG A 211 -34.26 -4.99 19.75
N GLU A 212 -33.99 -6.28 19.98
CA GLU A 212 -34.98 -7.22 20.51
C GLU A 212 -35.43 -6.82 21.92
N VAL A 213 -34.51 -6.40 22.78
CA VAL A 213 -34.82 -5.91 24.13
C VAL A 213 -35.63 -4.62 24.09
N GLU A 214 -35.31 -3.66 23.22
CA GLU A 214 -36.08 -2.43 23.04
C GLU A 214 -37.51 -2.71 22.57
N ASN A 215 -37.67 -3.61 21.59
CA ASN A 215 -38.98 -4.06 21.14
C ASN A 215 -39.78 -4.71 22.27
N LEU A 216 -39.13 -5.58 23.07
CA LEU A 216 -39.77 -6.23 24.22
C LEU A 216 -40.27 -5.20 25.25
N MET A 217 -39.49 -4.15 25.52
CA MET A 217 -39.92 -3.06 26.43
C MET A 217 -41.14 -2.32 25.89
N ILE A 218 -41.14 -1.98 24.60
CA ILE A 218 -42.29 -1.31 23.94
C ILE A 218 -43.53 -2.20 24.01
N ASP A 219 -43.40 -3.49 23.71
CA ASP A 219 -44.50 -4.44 23.77
C ASP A 219 -45.04 -4.57 25.21
N ALA A 220 -44.16 -4.69 26.20
CA ALA A 220 -44.56 -4.74 27.61
C ALA A 220 -45.32 -3.47 28.05
N GLU A 221 -44.85 -2.28 27.67
CA GLU A 221 -45.54 -1.03 27.94
C GLU A 221 -46.91 -0.94 27.26
N ASN A 222 -47.00 -1.36 26.00
CA ASN A 222 -48.24 -1.34 25.24
C ASN A 222 -49.26 -2.32 25.83
N PHE A 223 -48.80 -3.49 26.29
CA PHE A 223 -49.61 -4.43 27.04
C PHE A 223 -50.16 -3.80 28.33
N ASP A 224 -49.31 -3.20 29.17
CA ASP A 224 -49.75 -2.53 30.41
C ASP A 224 -50.77 -1.41 30.14
N LYS A 225 -50.47 -0.54 29.16
CA LYS A 225 -51.39 0.54 28.72
C LYS A 225 -52.72 -0.04 28.28
N SER A 226 -52.73 -1.12 27.50
CA SER A 226 -53.97 -1.77 27.04
C SER A 226 -54.81 -2.31 28.20
N GLN A 227 -54.18 -2.94 29.19
CA GLN A 227 -54.83 -3.45 30.39
C GLN A 227 -55.41 -2.33 31.25
N ARG A 228 -54.64 -1.24 31.45
CA ARG A 228 -55.09 -0.06 32.21
C ARG A 228 -56.31 0.60 31.58
N ILE A 229 -56.31 0.78 30.26
CA ILE A 229 -57.45 1.37 29.55
C ILE A 229 -58.66 0.43 29.63
N LEU A 230 -58.46 -0.88 29.43
CA LEU A 230 -59.55 -1.86 29.51
C LEU A 230 -60.19 -1.89 30.89
N ASN A 231 -59.36 -1.85 31.94
CA ASN A 231 -59.82 -1.79 33.32
C ASN A 231 -60.67 -0.54 33.59
N TYR A 232 -60.20 0.63 33.15
CA TYR A 232 -60.96 1.88 33.25
C TYR A 232 -62.31 1.79 32.51
N LEU A 233 -62.33 1.27 31.28
CA LEU A 233 -63.56 1.12 30.50
C LEU A 233 -64.57 0.21 31.19
N ASN A 234 -64.10 -0.89 31.81
CA ASN A 234 -64.93 -1.82 32.56
C ASN A 234 -65.50 -1.19 33.83
N GLU A 235 -64.66 -0.53 34.64
CA GLU A 235 -65.11 0.16 35.87
C GLU A 235 -66.09 1.30 35.55
N ARG A 236 -65.81 2.10 34.52
CA ARG A 236 -66.72 3.16 34.05
C ARG A 236 -68.05 2.58 33.58
N LYS A 237 -68.04 1.48 32.82
CA LYS A 237 -69.28 0.81 32.38
C LYS A 237 -70.08 0.33 33.59
N ARG A 238 -69.44 -0.26 34.59
CA ARG A 238 -70.09 -0.70 35.84
C ARG A 238 -70.75 0.48 36.56
N PHE A 239 -70.03 1.57 36.77
CA PHE A 239 -70.56 2.79 37.39
C PHE A 239 -71.78 3.35 36.65
N LEU A 240 -71.72 3.43 35.32
CA LEU A 240 -72.83 3.96 34.51
C LEU A 240 -74.08 3.07 34.57
N LEU A 241 -73.90 1.74 34.64
CA LEU A 241 -75.00 0.78 34.80
C LEU A 241 -75.65 0.90 36.18
N GLU A 242 -74.85 0.96 37.25
CA GLU A 242 -75.34 1.10 38.63
C GLU A 242 -76.14 2.39 38.87
N ASN A 243 -75.83 3.45 38.13
CA ASN A 243 -76.49 4.75 38.26
C ASN A 243 -77.61 4.99 37.21
N ASN A 244 -77.98 3.98 36.40
CA ASN A 244 -78.96 4.10 35.30
C ASN A 244 -78.60 5.20 34.26
N LEU A 245 -77.32 5.47 34.03
CA LEU A 245 -76.81 6.47 33.08
C LEU A 245 -76.23 5.84 31.79
N TYR A 246 -76.42 4.53 31.61
CA TYR A 246 -75.88 3.80 30.47
C TYR A 246 -76.76 3.95 29.23
N THR A 247 -76.41 4.92 28.38
CA THR A 247 -77.10 5.21 27.12
C THR A 247 -76.43 4.54 25.92
N GLU A 248 -77.11 4.52 24.77
CA GLU A 248 -76.58 3.98 23.51
C GLU A 248 -75.24 4.63 23.10
N ASN A 249 -75.07 5.93 23.37
CA ASN A 249 -73.81 6.63 23.12
C ASN A 249 -72.66 6.14 24.02
N GLN A 250 -72.94 5.77 25.28
CA GLN A 250 -71.94 5.19 26.17
C GLN A 250 -71.58 3.76 25.77
N GLN A 251 -72.53 3.01 25.20
CA GLN A 251 -72.24 1.70 24.61
C GLN A 251 -71.30 1.80 23.40
N LYS A 252 -71.58 2.70 22.46
CA LYS A 252 -70.71 2.95 21.30
C LYS A 252 -69.31 3.39 21.73
N TYR A 253 -69.20 4.23 22.77
CA TYR A 253 -67.91 4.64 23.35
C TYR A 253 -67.13 3.47 23.95
N TYR A 254 -67.80 2.60 24.72
CA TYR A 254 -67.19 1.40 25.30
C TYR A 254 -66.66 0.46 24.21
N GLU A 255 -67.49 0.14 23.22
CA GLU A 255 -67.10 -0.76 22.12
C GLU A 255 -65.94 -0.20 21.28
N TRP A 256 -65.94 1.10 21.01
CA TRP A 256 -64.80 1.76 20.37
C TRP A 256 -63.54 1.66 21.22
N GLY A 257 -63.63 1.94 22.53
CA GLY A 257 -62.50 1.88 23.46
C GLY A 257 -61.88 0.49 23.54
N VAL A 258 -62.71 -0.56 23.63
CA VAL A 258 -62.24 -1.96 23.63
C VAL A 258 -61.51 -2.30 22.32
N ARG A 259 -62.00 -1.84 21.17
CA ARG A 259 -61.28 -2.02 19.90
C ARG A 259 -59.91 -1.33 19.91
N GLN A 260 -59.80 -0.13 20.49
CA GLN A 260 -58.51 0.55 20.61
C GLN A 260 -57.54 -0.19 21.55
N CYS A 261 -58.03 -0.75 22.66
CA CYS A 261 -57.22 -1.62 23.54
C CYS A 261 -56.65 -2.81 22.78
N ASN A 262 -57.48 -3.48 21.97
CA ASN A 262 -57.05 -4.65 21.19
C ASN A 262 -56.03 -4.30 20.11
N LEU A 263 -56.12 -3.11 19.49
CA LEU A 263 -55.12 -2.64 18.53
C LEU A 263 -53.77 -2.33 19.19
N LEU A 264 -53.80 -1.85 20.44
CA LEU A 264 -52.61 -1.53 21.23
C LEU A 264 -51.97 -2.77 21.86
N ASN A 265 -52.78 -3.78 22.23
CA ASN A 265 -52.31 -5.00 22.88
C ASN A 265 -51.45 -5.84 21.90
N PRO A 266 -50.15 -6.02 22.16
CA PRO A 266 -49.28 -6.80 21.27
C PRO A 266 -49.71 -8.27 21.17
N LEU A 267 -50.34 -8.84 22.21
CA LEU A 267 -50.78 -10.24 22.20
C LEU A 267 -51.98 -10.50 21.27
N PHE A 268 -52.83 -9.49 21.06
CA PHE A 268 -53.99 -9.62 20.17
C PHE A 268 -53.59 -9.69 18.69
N LYS A 269 -52.35 -9.26 18.35
CA LYS A 269 -51.79 -9.38 16.99
C LYS A 269 -51.21 -10.77 16.69
N ILE A 270 -50.99 -11.60 17.71
CA ILE A 270 -50.39 -12.94 17.58
C ILE A 270 -51.46 -14.01 17.25
N GLU A 271 -52.75 -13.75 17.53
CA GLU A 271 -53.86 -14.70 17.32
C GLU A 271 -54.53 -14.64 15.92
N LYS A 272 -53.85 -14.12 14.89
CA LYS A 272 -54.32 -14.13 13.49
C LYS A 272 -53.26 -14.66 12.55
#